data_AF-A0A2S5CVH2-F1
#
_entry.id   AF-A0A2S5CVH2-F1
#
_cell.length_a   1.000
_cell.length_b   1.000
_cell.length_c   1.000
_cell.angle_alpha   90.00
_cell.angle_beta   90.00
_cell.angle_gamma   90.00
#
_symmetry.space_group_name_H-M   'P 1'
#
loop_
_entity.id
_entity.type
_entity.pdbx_description
1 polymer ?
#
loop_
_entity_poly.entity_id
_entity_poly.type
_entity_poly.pdbx_seq_one_letter_code
_entity_poly.pdbx_strand_id
1 'polypeptide(L)' 'MWVITVFEQDTFRMFEYTTQDEAKLALKNIKQTAMLSYTK' A
#
# COMPACT_ATOMS: atom_id res chain seq x y z
N MET A 1 6.49 6.73 7.90
CA MET A 1 5.13 6.50 7.38
C MET A 1 5.21 5.43 6.30
N TRP A 2 4.24 4.53 6.24
CA TRP A 2 4.20 3.45 5.25
C TRP A 2 3.12 3.76 4.25
N VAL A 3 3.43 3.66 2.96
CA VAL A 3 2.48 3.97 1.88
C VAL A 3 2.32 2.75 1.00
N ILE A 4 1.09 2.30 0.80
CA ILE A 4 0.77 1.28 -0.19
C ILE A 4 0.17 1.97 -1.40
N THR A 5 0.83 1.83 -2.54
CA THR A 5 0.30 2.26 -3.83
C THR A 5 -0.28 1.05 -4.55
N VAL A 6 -1.59 1.01 -4.73
CA VAL A 6 -2.30 0.00 -5.50
C VAL A 6 -2.49 0.51 -6.92
N PHE A 7 -1.99 -0.24 -7.90
CA PHE A 7 -2.14 0.08 -9.31
C PHE A 7 -3.38 -0.62 -9.87
N GLU A 8 -4.33 0.19 -10.33
CA GLU A 8 -5.49 -0.24 -11.12
C GLU A 8 -5.23 0.14 -12.59
N GLN A 9 -6.02 -0.38 -13.54
CA GLN A 9 -5.74 -0.24 -14.97
C GLN A 9 -5.57 1.22 -15.44
N ASP A 10 -6.40 2.13 -14.92
CA ASP A 10 -6.42 3.54 -15.32
C ASP A 10 -6.13 4.50 -14.16
N THR A 11 -5.87 3.98 -12.95
CA THR A 11 -5.68 4.81 -11.77
C THR A 11 -4.76 4.15 -10.74
N PHE A 12 -4.25 4.94 -9.82
CA PHE A 12 -3.52 4.42 -8.66
C PHE A 12 -4.16 4.97 -7.39
N ARG A 13 -4.19 4.14 -6.35
CA ARG A 13 -4.68 4.51 -5.03
C ARG A 13 -3.55 4.39 -4.04
N MET A 14 -3.36 5.42 -3.23
CA MET A 14 -2.35 5.45 -2.18
C MET A 14 -3.03 5.35 -0.82
N PHE A 15 -2.53 4.46 0.02
CA PHE A 15 -2.99 4.26 1.39
C PHE A 15 -1.83 4.50 2.33
N GLU A 16 -2.00 5.42 3.26
CA GLU A 16 -1.00 5.75 4.26
C GLU A 16 -1.28 5.03 5.57
N TYR A 17 -0.21 4.51 6.17
CA TYR A 17 -0.22 3.76 7.41
C TYR A 17 0.87 4.29 8.34
N THR A 18 0.56 4.32 9.62
CA THR A 18 1.50 4.76 10.65
C THR A 18 2.55 3.68 10.91
N THR A 19 2.13 2.41 10.96
CA THR A 19 2.99 1.28 11.29
C THR A 19 3.24 0.36 10.11
N GLN A 20 4.37 -0.35 10.15
CA GLN A 20 4.71 -1.33 9.11
C GLN A 20 3.74 -2.51 9.10
N ASP A 21 3.31 -2.95 10.28
CA ASP A 21 2.50 -4.16 10.43
C ASP A 21 1.09 -3.96 9.88
N GLU A 22 0.47 -2.80 10.10
CA GLU A 22 -0.80 -2.42 9.47
C GLU A 22 -0.68 -2.42 7.94
N ALA A 23 0.39 -1.82 7.41
CA ALA A 23 0.62 -1.77 5.98
C ALA A 23 0.84 -3.18 5.38
N LYS A 24 1.58 -4.05 6.05
CA LYS A 24 1.77 -5.45 5.62
C LYS A 24 0.47 -6.24 5.66
N LEU A 25 -0.36 -6.04 6.68
CA LEU A 25 -1.66 -6.70 6.80
C LEU A 25 -2.60 -6.26 5.67
N ALA A 26 -2.64 -4.96 5.37
CA ALA A 26 -3.41 -4.42 4.26
C ALA A 26 -2.90 -4.96 2.90
N LEU A 27 -1.58 -4.98 2.69
CA LEU A 27 -0.97 -5.52 1.46
C LEU A 27 -1.35 -6.98 1.22
N LYS A 28 -1.39 -7.81 2.25
CA LYS A 28 -1.81 -9.22 2.14
C LYS A 28 -3.24 -9.38 1.62
N ASN A 29 -4.12 -8.42 1.89
CA ASN A 29 -5.51 -8.45 1.46
C ASN A 29 -5.72 -7.85 0.05
N ILE A 30 -4.70 -7.16 -0.50
CA ILE A 30 -4.76 -6.58 -1.84
C ILE A 30 -4.39 -7.65 -2.86
N LYS A 31 -5.28 -7.90 -3.82
CA LYS A 31 -5.09 -8.89 -4.89
C LYS A 31 -4.49 -8.29 -6.17
N GLN A 32 -4.53 -6.96 -6.28
CA GLN A 32 -3.99 -6.21 -7.39
C GLN A 32 -2.49 -5.99 -7.22
N THR A 33 -1.82 -5.57 -8.29
CA THR A 33 -0.42 -5.13 -8.20
C THR A 33 -0.33 -3.94 -7.28
N ALA A 34 0.36 -4.11 -6.16
CA ALA A 34 0.56 -3.05 -5.17
C ALA A 34 2.03 -2.97 -4.76
N MET A 35 2.47 -1.74 -4.49
CA MET A 35 3.82 -1.42 -4.04
C MET A 35 3.76 -0.87 -2.62
N LEU A 36 4.56 -1.45 -1.72
CA LEU A 36 4.76 -0.94 -0.37
C LEU A 36 6.02 -0.07 -0.34
N SER A 37 5.83 1.19 0.07
CA SER A 37 6.88 2.19 0.18
C SER A 37 7.00 2.66 1.63
N TYR A 38 8.23 2.99 2.05
CA TYR A 38 8.49 3.58 3.35
C TYR A 38 8.98 5.02 3.17
N THR A 39 8.22 5.97 3.69
CA THR A 39 8.56 7.40 3.67
C THR A 39 9.05 7.81 5.06
N LYS A 40 10.25 8.41 5.12
CA LYS A 40 10.91 8.88 6.35
C LYS A 40 10.90 10.40 6.40
#